data_AF-A0A7C3SYH4-F1
#
_entry.id   AF-A0A7C3SYH4-F1
#
_cell.length_a   1.000
_cell.length_b   1.000
_cell.length_c   1.000
_cell.angle_alpha   90.00
_cell.angle_beta   90.00
_cell.angle_gamma   90.00
#
_symmetry.space_group_name_H-M   'P 1'
#
loop_
_entity.id
_entity.type
_entity.pdbx_description
1 polymer ?
#
loop_
_entity_poly.entity_id
_entity_poly.type
_entity_poly.pdbx_seq_one_letter_code
_entity_poly.pdbx_strand_id
1 'polypeptide(L)'
;MPDGIIFGGKAASGKTTWAELVCEVNPDFERWSFAEPVKRYAGEIFGIDFFDPAQKAKHRRILQRFGTEVARSIDPDVWINHLIRRWEKAGRPLIAIDDCRFPNEIMRLQEAGDFVTVRLDASDDERRRRAQAAGLTLPADHSSETALDTWEGWDFRFHTDGISIDEARRMVVRLLEDCGFPPSPNRAKAMVYLSGGIFNLTARQAQGWRNRAKRLLGPVFYCIDPTVDEPDDVKELVRRDLSAVLRSDALLVNLTQIHDVRAGTVSELFFAKMLGKPTYVYVPPGYDNPWVTWLSTYLAHSLEECVEKIKEDLLRPTKPQKSIRLLNDFPSLGELISSPRI
;
A
#
# COMPACT_ATOMS: atom_id res chain seq x y z
N MET A 1 -20.04 4.75 13.75
CA MET A 1 -18.79 4.39 13.06
C MET A 1 -17.84 5.51 13.39
N PRO A 2 -16.63 5.21 13.88
CA PRO A 2 -15.67 6.25 14.20
C PRO A 2 -15.31 7.08 12.97
N ASP A 3 -14.93 8.33 13.20
CA ASP A 3 -14.49 9.32 12.23
C ASP A 3 -13.05 9.09 11.73
N GLY A 4 -12.26 8.26 12.43
CA GLY A 4 -10.90 7.94 12.01
C GLY A 4 -10.07 7.24 13.08
N ILE A 5 -8.76 7.16 12.81
CA ILE A 5 -7.77 6.53 13.69
C ILE A 5 -6.61 7.49 13.96
N ILE A 6 -6.19 7.58 15.22
CA ILE A 6 -4.98 8.32 15.62
C ILE A 6 -3.96 7.37 16.23
N PHE A 7 -2.74 7.41 15.71
CA PHE A 7 -1.62 6.60 16.17
C PHE A 7 -0.68 7.40 17.07
N GLY A 8 -0.36 6.83 18.23
CA GLY A 8 0.64 7.33 19.17
C GLY A 8 1.75 6.33 19.45
N GLY A 9 2.90 6.83 19.90
CA GLY A 9 4.12 6.03 20.08
C GLY A 9 5.39 6.77 19.71
N LYS A 10 6.53 6.28 20.21
CA LYS A 10 7.84 6.94 19.99
C LYS A 10 8.33 6.84 18.55
N ALA A 11 9.27 7.69 18.13
CA ALA A 11 9.89 7.56 16.81
C ALA A 11 10.38 6.12 16.54
N ALA A 12 10.21 5.67 15.29
CA ALA A 12 10.51 4.30 14.83
C ALA A 12 9.66 3.17 15.43
N SER A 13 8.53 3.47 16.09
CA SER A 13 7.60 2.43 16.58
C SER A 13 6.68 1.82 15.49
N GLY A 14 6.74 2.30 14.24
CA GLY A 14 5.93 1.76 13.13
C GLY A 14 4.62 2.50 12.82
N LYS A 15 4.33 3.63 13.49
CA LYS A 15 3.08 4.41 13.31
C LYS A 15 2.81 4.84 11.88
N THR A 16 3.81 5.46 11.24
CA THR A 16 3.67 5.92 9.85
C THR A 16 3.35 4.75 8.93
N THR A 17 4.03 3.62 9.12
CA THR A 17 3.77 2.38 8.38
C THR A 17 2.36 1.84 8.63
N TRP A 18 1.86 1.85 9.87
CA TRP A 18 0.50 1.42 10.17
C TRP A 18 -0.56 2.35 9.58
N ALA A 19 -0.35 3.67 9.62
CA ALA A 19 -1.26 4.63 9.01
C ALA A 19 -1.28 4.50 7.47
N GLU A 20 -0.12 4.23 6.84
CA GLU A 20 -0.03 3.90 5.42
C GLU A 20 -0.81 2.61 5.11
N LEU A 21 -0.61 1.55 5.90
CA LEU A 21 -1.35 0.29 5.76
C LEU A 21 -2.86 0.48 5.92
N VAL A 22 -3.33 1.36 6.83
CA VAL A 22 -4.76 1.70 6.95
C VAL A 22 -5.29 2.26 5.64
N CYS A 23 -4.59 3.23 5.05
CA CYS A 23 -4.99 3.84 3.78
C CYS A 23 -4.89 2.85 2.59
N GLU A 24 -3.94 1.92 2.64
CA GLU A 24 -3.82 0.85 1.64
C GLU A 24 -4.96 -0.17 1.72
N VAL A 25 -5.34 -0.57 2.93
CA VAL A 25 -6.39 -1.57 3.18
C VAL A 25 -7.78 -0.97 3.00
N ASN A 26 -7.97 0.30 3.40
CA ASN A 26 -9.22 1.03 3.26
C ASN A 26 -8.95 2.38 2.56
N PRO A 27 -9.17 2.45 1.22
CA PRO A 27 -8.91 3.66 0.43
C PRO A 27 -9.79 4.87 0.78
N ASP A 28 -10.85 4.69 1.59
CA ASP A 28 -11.67 5.80 2.07
C ASP A 28 -10.94 6.62 3.16
N PHE A 29 -9.87 6.06 3.74
CA PHE A 29 -9.00 6.79 4.68
C PHE A 29 -8.02 7.69 3.97
N GLU A 30 -7.88 8.92 4.49
CA GLU A 30 -6.80 9.83 4.13
C GLU A 30 -5.79 9.97 5.26
N ARG A 31 -4.48 10.00 4.94
CA ARG A 31 -3.45 10.26 5.95
C ARG A 31 -3.26 11.76 6.19
N TRP A 32 -3.48 12.20 7.42
CA TRP A 32 -3.39 13.60 7.83
C TRP A 32 -2.33 13.77 8.93
N SER A 33 -1.81 14.98 9.09
CA SER A 33 -0.65 15.25 9.97
C SER A 33 -0.76 16.60 10.66
N PHE A 34 -0.47 16.64 11.96
CA PHE A 34 -0.35 17.88 12.74
C PHE A 34 0.87 18.69 12.32
N ALA A 35 1.96 18.01 11.94
CA ALA A 35 3.23 18.63 11.62
C ALA A 35 3.34 19.12 10.16
N GLU A 36 2.43 18.73 9.25
CA GLU A 36 2.46 19.20 7.86
C GLU A 36 2.33 20.72 7.74
N PRO A 37 1.35 21.39 8.40
CA PRO A 37 1.27 22.85 8.40
C PRO A 37 2.53 23.52 8.97
N VAL A 38 3.15 22.92 9.99
CA VAL A 38 4.41 23.41 10.57
C VAL A 38 5.51 23.43 9.51
N LYS A 39 5.68 22.33 8.76
CA LYS A 39 6.68 22.22 7.69
C LYS A 39 6.40 23.22 6.57
N ARG A 40 5.13 23.33 6.17
CA ARG A 40 4.70 24.24 5.11
C ARG A 40 4.99 25.70 5.45
N TYR A 41 4.48 26.19 6.58
CA TYR A 41 4.64 27.59 6.95
C TYR A 41 6.07 27.94 7.33
N ALA A 42 6.77 27.06 8.07
CA ALA A 42 8.19 27.27 8.33
C ALA A 42 8.99 27.28 7.01
N GLY A 43 8.66 26.39 6.07
CA GLY A 43 9.37 26.32 4.80
C GLY A 43 9.18 27.58 3.96
N GLU A 44 7.96 28.10 3.92
CA GLU A 44 7.63 29.37 3.26
C GLU A 44 8.38 30.56 3.90
N ILE A 45 8.39 30.65 5.24
CA ILE A 45 9.02 31.75 5.98
C ILE A 45 10.55 31.72 5.86
N PHE A 46 11.15 30.55 6.01
CA PHE A 46 12.61 30.41 6.09
C PHE A 46 13.26 30.04 4.75
N GLY A 47 12.47 29.82 3.70
CA GLY A 47 12.98 29.42 2.37
C GLY A 47 13.64 28.04 2.37
N ILE A 48 13.10 27.10 3.16
CA ILE A 48 13.66 25.75 3.33
C ILE A 48 12.59 24.72 2.94
N ASP A 49 12.94 23.78 2.06
CA ASP A 49 12.07 22.65 1.78
C ASP A 49 12.14 21.61 2.92
N PHE A 50 11.21 21.70 3.88
CA PHE A 50 11.11 20.74 4.98
C PHE A 50 10.46 19.39 4.60
N PHE A 51 10.04 19.22 3.35
CA PHE A 51 9.61 17.94 2.82
C PHE A 51 10.81 17.12 2.31
N ASP A 52 11.90 17.79 1.92
CA ASP A 52 13.18 17.11 1.67
C ASP A 52 13.79 16.55 2.96
N PRO A 53 14.07 15.23 3.04
CA PRO A 53 14.60 14.61 4.25
C PRO A 53 15.94 15.19 4.72
N ALA A 54 16.83 15.58 3.81
CA ALA A 54 18.16 16.10 4.17
C ALA A 54 18.04 17.52 4.76
N GLN A 55 17.26 18.38 4.14
CA GLN A 55 16.94 19.72 4.64
C GLN A 55 16.21 19.65 5.98
N LYS A 56 15.23 18.75 6.12
CA LYS A 56 14.50 18.53 7.36
C LYS A 56 15.42 18.07 8.49
N ALA A 57 16.32 17.13 8.22
CA ALA A 57 17.29 16.66 9.22
C ALA A 57 18.21 17.80 9.66
N LYS A 58 18.76 18.56 8.70
CA LYS A 58 19.65 19.70 8.94
C LYS A 58 18.97 20.82 9.74
N HIS A 59 17.71 21.10 9.46
CA HIS A 59 16.98 22.26 10.01
C HIS A 59 15.90 21.87 11.03
N ARG A 60 15.96 20.65 11.59
CA ARG A 60 14.95 20.11 12.53
C ARG A 60 14.66 21.02 13.71
N ARG A 61 15.67 21.73 14.23
CA ARG A 61 15.52 22.69 15.33
C ARG A 61 14.57 23.84 14.99
N ILE A 62 14.52 24.28 13.74
CA ILE A 62 13.59 25.33 13.29
C ILE A 62 12.15 24.84 13.45
N LEU A 63 11.85 23.61 12.98
CA LEU A 63 10.51 23.02 13.12
C LEU A 63 10.11 22.83 14.58
N GLN A 64 11.04 22.40 15.44
CA GLN A 64 10.79 22.24 16.87
C GLN A 64 10.47 23.59 17.53
N ARG A 65 11.29 24.62 17.29
CA ARG A 65 11.07 25.97 17.83
C ARG A 65 9.80 26.61 17.32
N PHE A 66 9.60 26.60 16.01
CA PHE A 66 8.43 27.19 15.38
C PHE A 66 7.14 26.49 15.81
N GLY A 67 7.13 25.16 15.75
CA GLY A 67 5.96 24.35 16.06
C GLY A 67 5.64 24.26 17.55
N THR A 68 6.65 24.15 18.41
CA THR A 68 6.46 23.90 19.85
C THR A 68 6.70 25.14 20.70
N GLU A 69 7.88 25.76 20.61
CA GLU A 69 8.23 26.88 21.50
C GLU A 69 7.44 28.16 21.18
N VAL A 70 7.20 28.45 19.89
CA VAL A 70 6.50 29.67 19.45
C VAL A 70 5.00 29.45 19.34
N ALA A 71 4.55 28.54 18.47
CA ALA A 71 3.12 28.43 18.19
C ALA A 71 2.31 27.94 19.41
N ARG A 72 2.82 26.95 20.15
CA ARG A 72 2.12 26.41 21.33
C ARG A 72 2.22 27.26 22.59
N SER A 73 3.18 28.21 22.65
CA SER A 73 3.18 29.18 23.75
C SER A 73 2.09 30.24 23.57
N ILE A 74 1.59 30.44 22.35
CA ILE A 74 0.45 31.30 22.04
C ILE A 74 -0.86 30.53 22.22
N ASP A 75 -0.98 29.37 21.58
CA ASP A 75 -2.14 28.48 21.70
C ASP A 75 -1.65 27.01 21.73
N PRO A 76 -1.74 26.31 22.88
CA PRO A 76 -1.27 24.93 23.00
C PRO A 76 -1.99 23.95 22.07
N ASP A 77 -3.18 24.31 21.61
CA ASP A 77 -4.05 23.54 20.73
C ASP A 77 -3.97 23.99 19.26
N VAL A 78 -3.09 24.94 18.90
CA VAL A 78 -3.08 25.58 17.58
C VAL A 78 -3.11 24.61 16.39
N TRP A 79 -2.34 23.52 16.47
CA TRP A 79 -2.21 22.54 15.39
C TRP A 79 -3.41 21.59 15.32
N ILE A 80 -3.94 21.15 16.46
CA ILE A 80 -5.15 20.31 16.50
C ILE A 80 -6.38 21.12 16.10
N ASN A 81 -6.49 22.37 16.57
CA ASN A 81 -7.53 23.31 16.16
C ASN A 81 -7.47 23.58 14.64
N HIS A 82 -6.27 23.70 14.07
CA HIS A 82 -6.09 23.84 12.63
C HIS A 82 -6.54 22.57 11.87
N LEU A 83 -6.16 21.39 12.35
CA LEU A 83 -6.56 20.11 11.75
C LEU A 83 -8.07 19.92 11.79
N ILE A 84 -8.72 20.16 12.94
CA ILE A 84 -10.18 20.03 13.10
C ILE A 84 -10.92 20.95 12.13
N ARG A 85 -10.55 22.24 12.07
CA ARG A 85 -11.19 23.18 11.12
C ARG A 85 -11.05 22.72 9.67
N ARG A 86 -9.89 22.17 9.29
CA ARG A 86 -9.67 21.61 7.95
C ARG A 86 -10.54 20.37 7.72
N TRP A 87 -10.64 19.49 8.71
CA TRP A 87 -11.39 18.24 8.65
C TRP A 87 -12.90 18.51 8.51
N GLU A 88 -13.43 19.42 9.32
CA GLU A 88 -14.83 19.85 9.22
C GLU A 88 -15.13 20.50 7.87
N LYS A 89 -14.25 21.38 7.38
CA LYS A 89 -14.40 22.02 6.06
C LYS A 89 -14.36 21.02 4.90
N ALA A 90 -13.63 19.92 5.06
CA ALA A 90 -13.55 18.86 4.07
C ALA A 90 -14.76 17.90 4.10
N GLY A 91 -15.75 18.15 4.96
CA GLY A 91 -16.92 17.29 5.10
C GLY A 91 -16.68 16.06 5.98
N ARG A 92 -15.70 16.12 6.89
CA ARG A 92 -15.35 15.06 7.84
C ARG A 92 -15.04 13.70 7.18
N PRO A 93 -14.06 13.63 6.27
CA PRO A 93 -13.62 12.36 5.70
C PRO A 93 -13.03 11.44 6.78
N LEU A 94 -12.94 10.14 6.50
CA LEU A 94 -12.19 9.21 7.34
C LEU A 94 -10.70 9.54 7.28
N ILE A 95 -10.06 9.73 8.42
CA ILE A 95 -8.64 10.10 8.46
C ILE A 95 -7.83 9.19 9.38
N ALA A 96 -6.58 8.97 8.98
CA ALA A 96 -5.54 8.33 9.78
C ALA A 96 -4.47 9.36 10.14
N ILE A 97 -4.19 9.55 11.43
CA ILE A 97 -3.21 10.52 11.92
C ILE A 97 -2.04 9.78 12.58
N ASP A 98 -0.81 10.01 12.11
CA ASP A 98 0.37 9.21 12.53
C ASP A 98 1.38 9.95 13.43
N ASP A 99 1.17 11.25 13.65
CA ASP A 99 2.12 12.14 14.31
C ASP A 99 1.60 12.80 15.59
N CYS A 100 0.70 12.14 16.31
CA CYS A 100 0.26 12.54 17.64
C CYS A 100 1.42 12.48 18.64
N ARG A 101 1.60 13.57 19.39
CA ARG A 101 2.74 13.78 20.31
C ARG A 101 2.32 14.26 21.68
N PHE A 102 1.13 14.84 21.83
CA PHE A 102 0.70 15.45 23.08
C PHE A 102 -0.72 15.02 23.49
N PRO A 103 -0.99 14.84 24.79
CA PRO A 103 -2.33 14.46 25.28
C PRO A 103 -3.47 15.36 24.81
N ASN A 104 -3.23 16.67 24.74
CA ASN A 104 -4.24 17.64 24.31
C ASN A 104 -4.70 17.40 22.86
N GLU A 105 -3.83 16.87 21.99
CA GLU A 105 -4.22 16.54 20.61
C GLU A 105 -5.27 15.43 20.57
N ILE A 106 -5.11 14.41 21.42
CA ILE A 106 -6.07 13.29 21.55
C ILE A 106 -7.38 13.81 22.13
N MET A 107 -7.31 14.55 23.24
CA MET A 107 -8.49 15.07 23.93
C MET A 107 -9.34 15.96 23.01
N ARG A 108 -8.71 16.95 22.36
CA ARG A 108 -9.42 17.90 21.50
C ARG A 108 -9.97 17.23 20.23
N LEU A 109 -9.31 16.19 19.74
CA LEU A 109 -9.81 15.39 18.62
C LEU A 109 -11.03 14.55 19.02
N GLN A 110 -10.99 13.90 20.20
CA GLN A 110 -12.11 13.15 20.77
C GLN A 110 -13.31 14.02 21.15
N GLU A 111 -13.08 15.28 21.52
CA GLU A 111 -14.16 16.27 21.71
C GLU A 111 -14.84 16.67 20.40
N ALA A 112 -14.10 16.66 19.28
CA ALA A 112 -14.60 17.10 17.97
C ALA A 112 -15.29 15.97 17.18
N GLY A 113 -14.91 14.71 17.41
CA GLY A 113 -15.43 13.54 16.73
C GLY A 113 -15.05 12.24 17.43
N ASP A 114 -15.57 11.12 16.93
CA ASP A 114 -15.34 9.78 17.47
C ASP A 114 -14.07 9.18 16.84
N PHE A 115 -12.93 9.21 17.53
CA PHE A 115 -11.66 8.72 16.99
C PHE A 115 -11.11 7.54 17.79
N VAL A 116 -10.73 6.48 17.07
CA VAL A 116 -10.03 5.34 17.67
C VAL A 116 -8.57 5.69 17.92
N THR A 117 -8.12 5.49 19.15
CA THR A 117 -6.77 5.78 19.61
C THR A 117 -5.93 4.51 19.68
N VAL A 118 -4.79 4.49 18.97
CA VAL A 118 -3.93 3.31 18.86
C VAL A 118 -2.50 3.62 19.29
N ARG A 119 -2.01 2.91 20.31
CA ARG A 119 -0.61 2.97 20.75
C ARG A 119 0.22 1.87 20.10
N LEU A 120 1.32 2.26 19.46
CA LEU A 120 2.34 1.31 18.99
C LEU A 120 3.61 1.46 19.83
N ASP A 121 3.96 0.38 20.52
CA ASP A 121 5.19 0.26 21.31
C ASP A 121 6.20 -0.64 20.60
N ALA A 122 7.46 -0.27 20.71
CA ALA A 122 8.61 -1.02 20.22
C ALA A 122 9.74 -0.87 21.22
N SER A 123 10.52 -1.93 21.45
CA SER A 123 11.72 -1.85 22.27
C SER A 123 12.72 -0.87 21.69
N ASP A 124 13.60 -0.34 22.55
CA ASP A 124 14.63 0.60 22.11
C ASP A 124 15.58 -0.02 21.08
N ASP A 125 15.86 -1.32 21.18
CA ASP A 125 16.70 -2.04 20.23
C ASP A 125 16.02 -2.15 18.86
N GLU A 126 14.73 -2.48 18.82
CA GLU A 126 13.96 -2.53 17.58
C GLU A 126 13.83 -1.14 16.94
N ARG A 127 13.58 -0.10 17.75
CA ARG A 127 13.52 1.30 17.28
C ARG A 127 14.83 1.76 16.67
N ARG A 128 15.97 1.43 17.31
CA ARG A 128 17.31 1.73 16.77
C ARG A 128 17.56 0.97 15.46
N ARG A 129 17.23 -0.31 15.41
CA ARG A 129 17.35 -1.14 14.20
C ARG A 129 16.58 -0.52 13.03
N ARG A 130 15.31 -0.16 13.23
CA ARG A 130 14.46 0.48 12.23
C ARG A 130 14.98 1.85 11.82
N ALA A 131 15.40 2.67 12.78
CA ALA A 131 15.95 3.98 12.50
C ALA A 131 17.22 3.89 11.66
N GLN A 132 18.13 2.96 11.98
CA GLN A 132 19.33 2.70 11.19
C GLN A 132 18.99 2.23 9.77
N ALA A 133 18.08 1.26 9.63
CA ALA A 133 17.64 0.76 8.33
C ALA A 133 17.00 1.86 7.45
N ALA A 134 16.30 2.81 8.07
CA ALA A 134 15.66 3.94 7.38
C ALA A 134 16.58 5.18 7.21
N GLY A 135 17.85 5.12 7.67
CA GLY A 135 18.73 6.29 7.68
C GLY A 135 18.23 7.44 8.55
N LEU A 136 17.42 7.15 9.56
CA LEU A 136 16.81 8.13 10.45
C LEU A 136 17.61 8.30 11.73
N THR A 137 17.80 9.55 12.16
CA THR A 137 18.28 9.85 13.50
C THR A 137 17.11 9.89 14.47
N LEU A 138 17.16 9.02 15.49
CA LEU A 138 16.20 9.07 16.59
C LEU A 138 16.30 10.43 17.29
N PRO A 139 15.17 11.10 17.55
CA PRO A 139 15.17 12.38 18.26
C PRO A 139 15.75 12.23 19.66
N ALA A 140 16.55 13.21 20.08
CA ALA A 140 17.02 13.36 21.45
C ALA A 140 15.85 13.68 22.39
N ASP A 141 16.05 13.51 23.71
CA ASP A 141 15.07 13.76 24.78
C ASP A 141 14.36 15.11 24.62
N HIS A 142 13.20 15.09 23.99
CA HIS A 142 12.36 16.25 23.74
C HIS A 142 10.95 15.90 24.21
N SER A 143 10.24 16.86 24.81
CA SER A 143 8.91 16.66 25.40
C SER A 143 7.93 15.99 24.43
N SER A 144 8.03 16.28 23.13
CA SER A 144 7.24 15.68 22.07
C SER A 144 7.47 14.17 21.82
N GLU A 145 8.41 13.53 22.50
CA GLU A 145 8.65 12.07 22.45
C GLU A 145 8.24 11.34 23.73
N THR A 146 8.10 12.05 24.85
CA THR A 146 7.76 11.47 26.17
C THR A 146 6.40 11.91 26.71
N ALA A 147 5.79 12.95 26.12
CA ALA A 147 4.51 13.51 26.61
C ALA A 147 3.33 12.52 26.59
N LEU A 148 3.42 11.44 25.83
CA LEU A 148 2.41 10.38 25.76
C LEU A 148 2.84 9.08 26.47
N ASP A 149 3.94 9.08 27.21
CA ASP A 149 4.42 7.84 27.88
C ASP A 149 3.52 7.42 29.04
N THR A 150 2.86 8.37 29.71
CA THR A 150 1.93 8.11 30.82
C THR A 150 0.46 8.26 30.41
N TRP A 151 0.17 8.38 29.11
CA TRP A 151 -1.21 8.45 28.63
C TRP A 151 -1.83 7.05 28.60
N GLU A 152 -2.98 6.88 29.24
CA GLU A 152 -3.69 5.60 29.36
C GLU A 152 -4.97 5.52 28.51
N GLY A 153 -5.45 6.64 27.96
CA GLY A 153 -6.67 6.69 27.14
C GLY A 153 -6.47 6.17 25.72
N TRP A 154 -5.91 4.96 25.58
CA TRP A 154 -5.75 4.25 24.30
C TRP A 154 -6.81 3.16 24.18
N ASP A 155 -7.51 3.09 23.05
CA ASP A 155 -8.46 2.01 22.76
C ASP A 155 -7.74 0.71 22.45
N PHE A 156 -6.63 0.81 21.70
CA PHE A 156 -5.79 -0.33 21.33
C PHE A 156 -4.32 -0.07 21.62
N ARG A 157 -3.60 -1.13 21.99
CA ARG A 157 -2.15 -1.10 22.24
C ARG A 157 -1.50 -2.32 21.61
N PHE A 158 -0.50 -2.10 20.76
CA PHE A 158 0.23 -3.15 20.08
C PHE A 158 1.73 -3.06 20.34
N HIS A 159 2.35 -4.20 20.63
CA HIS A 159 3.80 -4.37 20.58
C HIS A 159 4.21 -4.73 19.17
N THR A 160 5.20 -4.04 18.62
CA THR A 160 5.58 -4.19 17.20
C THR A 160 6.92 -4.90 17.01
N ASP A 161 7.57 -5.38 18.06
CA ASP A 161 8.88 -6.04 17.98
C ASP A 161 8.82 -7.32 17.13
N GLY A 162 9.74 -7.45 16.18
CA GLY A 162 9.82 -8.61 15.29
C GLY A 162 8.67 -8.76 14.27
N ILE A 163 7.71 -7.84 14.26
CA ILE A 163 6.55 -7.90 13.36
C ILE A 163 6.96 -7.57 11.92
N SER A 164 6.64 -8.48 11.00
CA SER A 164 6.82 -8.28 9.56
C SER A 164 5.75 -7.36 8.97
N ILE A 165 6.00 -6.78 7.79
CA ILE A 165 5.02 -5.91 7.13
C ILE A 165 3.71 -6.63 6.80
N ASP A 166 3.77 -7.91 6.42
CA ASP A 166 2.57 -8.71 6.14
C ASP A 166 1.78 -9.01 7.39
N GLU A 167 2.45 -9.19 8.53
CA GLU A 167 1.80 -9.36 9.82
C GLU A 167 1.17 -8.06 10.32
N ALA A 168 1.88 -6.93 10.21
CA ALA A 168 1.32 -5.62 10.48
C ALA A 168 0.07 -5.35 9.63
N ARG A 169 0.09 -5.71 8.34
CA ARG A 169 -1.09 -5.60 7.46
C ARG A 169 -2.28 -6.41 7.98
N ARG A 170 -2.06 -7.67 8.39
CA ARG A 170 -3.13 -8.51 8.96
C ARG A 170 -3.70 -7.92 10.25
N MET A 171 -2.84 -7.34 11.09
CA MET A 171 -3.27 -6.68 12.32
C MET A 171 -4.09 -5.42 12.03
N VAL A 172 -3.68 -4.62 11.05
CA VAL A 172 -4.45 -3.44 10.60
C VAL A 172 -5.82 -3.85 10.05
N VAL A 173 -5.91 -4.91 9.25
CA VAL A 173 -7.22 -5.43 8.78
C VAL A 173 -8.13 -5.76 9.95
N ARG A 174 -7.64 -6.52 10.94
CA ARG A 174 -8.43 -6.87 12.13
C ARG A 174 -8.81 -5.66 12.96
N LEU A 175 -7.88 -4.72 13.16
CA LEU A 175 -8.14 -3.46 13.85
C LEU A 175 -9.31 -2.72 13.19
N LEU A 176 -9.30 -2.60 11.85
CA LEU A 176 -10.37 -1.92 11.12
C LEU A 176 -11.72 -2.64 11.28
N GLU A 177 -11.74 -3.97 11.21
CA GLU A 177 -12.91 -4.80 11.44
C GLU A 177 -13.47 -4.62 12.87
N ASP A 178 -12.61 -4.70 13.88
CA ASP A 178 -12.96 -4.57 15.30
C ASP A 178 -13.53 -3.17 15.63
N CYS A 179 -13.02 -2.14 14.96
CA CYS A 179 -13.50 -0.76 15.11
C CYS A 179 -14.80 -0.48 14.34
N GLY A 180 -15.33 -1.47 13.62
CA GLY A 180 -16.53 -1.30 12.81
C GLY A 180 -16.31 -0.36 11.63
N PHE A 181 -15.08 -0.21 11.15
CA PHE A 181 -14.85 0.32 9.81
C PHE A 181 -15.19 -0.81 8.84
N PRO A 182 -16.34 -0.77 8.13
CA PRO A 182 -16.67 -1.83 7.21
C PRO A 182 -15.51 -1.95 6.20
N PRO A 183 -15.12 -3.18 5.80
CA PRO A 183 -14.26 -3.32 4.63
C PRO A 183 -14.94 -2.54 3.52
N SER A 184 -14.26 -1.55 2.95
CA SER A 184 -14.91 -0.58 2.08
C SER A 184 -15.72 -1.32 1.01
N PRO A 185 -17.03 -1.07 0.88
CA PRO A 185 -17.83 -1.62 -0.22
C PRO A 185 -17.33 -1.12 -1.58
N ASN A 186 -16.41 -0.15 -1.60
CA ASN A 186 -15.59 0.20 -2.75
C ASN A 186 -14.22 -0.52 -2.64
N ARG A 187 -14.12 -1.63 -3.37
CA ARG A 187 -12.89 -2.38 -3.72
C ARG A 187 -11.60 -1.70 -3.25
N ALA A 188 -10.89 -2.33 -2.31
CA ALA A 188 -9.43 -2.22 -2.26
C ALA A 188 -8.94 -2.23 -3.72
N LYS A 189 -8.16 -1.23 -4.15
CA LYS A 189 -7.80 -1.03 -5.55
C LYS A 189 -7.43 -2.38 -6.15
N ALA A 190 -8.15 -2.81 -7.18
CA ALA A 190 -7.90 -4.11 -7.75
C ALA A 190 -6.41 -4.21 -8.13
N MET A 191 -5.77 -5.28 -7.67
CA MET A 191 -4.33 -5.48 -7.78
C MET A 191 -4.03 -6.16 -9.12
N VAL A 192 -3.26 -5.50 -9.97
CA VAL A 192 -2.87 -6.04 -11.29
C VAL A 192 -1.39 -6.38 -11.26
N TYR A 193 -1.04 -7.65 -11.45
CA TYR A 193 0.34 -8.09 -11.57
C TYR A 193 0.85 -7.89 -13.01
N LEU A 194 2.01 -7.23 -13.16
CA LEU A 194 2.60 -6.88 -14.45
C LEU A 194 3.63 -7.92 -14.91
N SER A 195 3.13 -9.02 -15.47
CA SER A 195 3.92 -10.15 -15.96
C SER A 195 4.50 -9.89 -17.34
N GLY A 196 5.76 -10.25 -17.55
CA GLY A 196 6.44 -10.08 -18.84
C GLY A 196 7.96 -10.14 -18.71
N GLY A 197 8.66 -10.06 -19.84
CA GLY A 197 10.11 -10.19 -19.89
C GLY A 197 10.87 -9.25 -18.94
N ILE A 198 11.95 -9.77 -18.36
CA ILE A 198 12.94 -9.06 -17.52
C ILE A 198 14.34 -9.50 -17.94
N PHE A 199 14.61 -10.80 -17.91
CA PHE A 199 15.91 -11.38 -18.26
C PHE A 199 16.33 -11.04 -19.70
N ASN A 200 17.60 -10.70 -19.91
CA ASN A 200 18.18 -10.26 -21.20
C ASN A 200 17.49 -9.05 -21.85
N LEU A 201 16.87 -8.18 -21.06
CA LEU A 201 16.33 -6.90 -21.52
C LEU A 201 17.04 -5.76 -20.81
N THR A 202 17.13 -4.62 -21.50
CA THR A 202 17.53 -3.37 -20.85
C THR A 202 16.43 -2.93 -19.86
N ALA A 203 16.81 -2.19 -18.81
CA ALA A 203 15.84 -1.60 -17.88
C ALA A 203 14.73 -0.81 -18.61
N ARG A 204 15.08 -0.11 -19.70
CA ARG A 204 14.11 0.60 -20.54
C ARG A 204 13.08 -0.33 -21.20
N GLN A 205 13.50 -1.50 -21.68
CA GLN A 205 12.62 -2.49 -22.30
C GLN A 205 11.73 -3.20 -21.26
N ALA A 206 12.27 -3.53 -20.10
CA ALA A 206 11.52 -4.19 -19.03
C ALA A 206 10.54 -3.23 -18.33
N GLN A 207 10.97 -2.00 -18.01
CA GLN A 207 10.16 -1.04 -17.26
C GLN A 207 9.28 -0.16 -18.17
N GLY A 208 9.66 0.06 -19.44
CA GLY A 208 8.98 1.02 -20.32
C GLY A 208 7.50 0.72 -20.52
N TRP A 209 7.17 -0.54 -20.81
CA TRP A 209 5.77 -0.96 -20.97
C TRP A 209 5.03 -1.01 -19.64
N ARG A 210 5.69 -1.41 -18.54
CA ARG A 210 5.09 -1.44 -17.20
C ARG A 210 4.72 -0.05 -16.72
N ASN A 211 5.58 0.94 -16.96
CA ASN A 211 5.29 2.34 -16.69
C ASN A 211 4.13 2.87 -17.56
N ARG A 212 4.04 2.44 -18.82
CA ARG A 212 2.88 2.75 -19.67
C ARG A 212 1.61 2.11 -19.13
N ALA A 213 1.66 0.84 -18.74
CA ALA A 213 0.54 0.11 -18.14
C ALA A 213 0.04 0.78 -16.86
N LYS A 214 0.95 1.15 -15.94
CA LYS A 214 0.62 1.90 -14.72
C LYS A 214 -0.10 3.23 -15.03
N ARG A 215 0.37 3.98 -16.03
CA ARG A 215 -0.30 5.22 -16.46
C ARG A 215 -1.70 4.98 -17.04
N LEU A 216 -1.86 3.94 -17.87
CA LEU A 216 -3.13 3.62 -18.50
C LEU A 216 -4.15 3.08 -17.49
N LEU A 217 -3.73 2.20 -16.58
CA LEU A 217 -4.56 1.69 -15.48
C LEU A 217 -4.95 2.82 -14.52
N GLY A 218 -4.04 3.77 -14.28
CA GLY A 218 -4.30 4.95 -13.46
C GLY A 218 -4.40 4.63 -11.97
N PRO A 219 -4.77 5.62 -11.13
CA PRO A 219 -4.73 5.48 -9.68
C PRO A 219 -5.81 4.56 -9.10
N VAL A 220 -6.73 4.07 -9.92
CA VAL A 220 -7.84 3.17 -9.53
C VAL A 220 -7.41 1.71 -9.36
N PHE A 221 -6.25 1.32 -9.89
CA PHE A 221 -5.65 0.00 -9.69
C PHE A 221 -4.35 0.11 -8.90
N TYR A 222 -4.01 -0.94 -8.18
CA TYR A 222 -2.68 -1.12 -7.61
C TYR A 222 -1.86 -2.03 -8.54
N CYS A 223 -0.71 -1.57 -9.04
CA CYS A 223 0.11 -2.36 -9.95
C CYS A 223 1.27 -3.02 -9.22
N ILE A 224 1.32 -4.34 -9.20
CA ILE A 224 2.47 -5.10 -8.68
C ILE A 224 3.47 -5.27 -9.82
N ASP A 225 4.66 -4.69 -9.65
CA ASP A 225 5.73 -4.71 -10.64
C ASP A 225 6.92 -5.57 -10.15
N PRO A 226 7.19 -6.72 -10.79
CA PRO A 226 8.26 -7.63 -10.36
C PRO A 226 9.69 -7.09 -10.62
N THR A 227 9.84 -5.97 -11.32
CA THR A 227 11.15 -5.33 -11.56
C THR A 227 11.63 -4.45 -10.41
N VAL A 228 10.82 -4.28 -9.37
CA VAL A 228 11.20 -3.51 -8.18
C VAL A 228 11.79 -4.48 -7.16
N ASP A 229 13.07 -4.29 -6.83
CA ASP A 229 13.81 -5.00 -5.76
C ASP A 229 14.07 -6.49 -6.05
N GLU A 230 15.00 -6.80 -6.96
CA GLU A 230 15.37 -8.17 -7.36
C GLU A 230 16.26 -8.85 -6.28
N PRO A 231 15.79 -9.94 -5.64
CA PRO A 231 16.59 -10.67 -4.66
C PRO A 231 17.79 -11.36 -5.34
N ASP A 232 18.92 -11.47 -4.63
CA ASP A 232 20.08 -12.22 -5.10
C ASP A 232 19.82 -13.74 -5.17
N ASP A 233 18.88 -14.26 -4.37
CA ASP A 233 18.53 -15.69 -4.33
C ASP A 233 17.38 -16.06 -5.29
N VAL A 234 17.63 -17.03 -6.16
CA VAL A 234 16.67 -17.48 -7.19
C VAL A 234 15.39 -18.08 -6.57
N LYS A 235 15.48 -18.78 -5.43
CA LYS A 235 14.29 -19.37 -4.80
C LYS A 235 13.44 -18.29 -4.15
N GLU A 236 14.06 -17.28 -3.58
CA GLU A 236 13.37 -16.11 -3.03
C GLU A 236 12.67 -15.31 -4.13
N LEU A 237 13.33 -15.09 -5.27
CA LEU A 237 12.73 -14.44 -6.45
C LEU A 237 11.46 -15.18 -6.89
N VAL A 238 11.53 -16.50 -7.10
CA VAL A 238 10.36 -17.29 -7.51
C VAL A 238 9.25 -17.25 -6.45
N ARG A 239 9.57 -17.37 -5.15
CA ARG A 239 8.57 -17.29 -4.07
C ARG A 239 7.90 -15.92 -4.02
N ARG A 240 8.65 -14.85 -4.20
CA ARG A 240 8.15 -13.47 -4.23
C ARG A 240 7.17 -13.29 -5.39
N ASP A 241 7.53 -13.74 -6.59
CA ASP A 241 6.69 -13.59 -7.79
C ASP A 241 5.39 -14.42 -7.66
N LEU A 242 5.49 -15.68 -7.19
CA LEU A 242 4.30 -16.50 -6.92
C LEU A 242 3.42 -15.88 -5.82
N SER A 243 4.00 -15.30 -4.77
CA SER A 243 3.25 -14.58 -3.73
C SER A 243 2.58 -13.31 -4.27
N ALA A 244 3.24 -12.59 -5.18
CA ALA A 244 2.66 -11.45 -5.88
C ALA A 244 1.48 -11.86 -6.77
N VAL A 245 1.62 -12.93 -7.56
CA VAL A 245 0.54 -13.52 -8.36
C VAL A 245 -0.60 -14.01 -7.46
N LEU A 246 -0.31 -14.61 -6.31
CA LEU A 246 -1.32 -15.07 -5.35
C LEU A 246 -2.12 -13.90 -4.74
N ARG A 247 -1.52 -12.71 -4.60
CA ARG A 247 -2.18 -11.51 -4.06
C ARG A 247 -2.89 -10.66 -5.11
N SER A 248 -2.59 -10.80 -6.40
CA SER A 248 -3.22 -9.98 -7.44
C SER A 248 -4.67 -10.40 -7.74
N ASP A 249 -5.52 -9.48 -8.16
CA ASP A 249 -6.86 -9.80 -8.68
C ASP A 249 -6.82 -10.23 -10.15
N ALA A 250 -5.82 -9.79 -10.89
CA ALA A 250 -5.62 -10.11 -12.30
C ALA A 250 -4.14 -10.06 -12.71
N LEU A 251 -3.85 -10.63 -13.87
CA LEU A 251 -2.55 -10.50 -14.54
C LEU A 251 -2.70 -9.72 -15.84
N LEU A 252 -1.83 -8.73 -16.03
CA LEU A 252 -1.59 -8.09 -17.32
C LEU A 252 -0.25 -8.60 -17.87
N VAL A 253 -0.29 -9.31 -18.98
CA VAL A 253 0.83 -10.11 -19.47
C VAL A 253 1.32 -9.60 -20.82
N ASN A 254 2.59 -9.21 -20.86
CA ASN A 254 3.28 -8.82 -22.08
C ASN A 254 4.06 -9.98 -22.69
N LEU A 255 3.62 -10.47 -23.85
CA LEU A 255 4.32 -11.47 -24.66
C LEU A 255 4.78 -10.93 -26.01
N THR A 256 4.90 -9.60 -26.17
CA THR A 256 5.33 -8.97 -27.44
C THR A 256 6.84 -9.03 -27.71
N GLN A 257 7.65 -9.28 -26.68
CA GLN A 257 9.10 -9.33 -26.81
C GLN A 257 9.52 -10.75 -27.23
N ILE A 258 9.66 -10.97 -28.52
CA ILE A 258 9.78 -12.31 -29.10
C ILE A 258 11.13 -12.47 -29.79
N HIS A 259 12.03 -13.10 -29.04
CA HIS A 259 12.86 -14.17 -29.59
C HIS A 259 12.84 -15.42 -28.69
N ASP A 260 12.31 -15.35 -27.46
CA ASP A 260 12.02 -16.52 -26.61
C ASP A 260 10.82 -16.24 -25.69
N VAL A 261 9.91 -17.20 -25.59
CA VAL A 261 8.88 -17.21 -24.56
C VAL A 261 9.57 -17.45 -23.22
N ARG A 262 9.51 -16.48 -22.31
CA ARG A 262 10.22 -16.54 -21.03
C ARG A 262 9.53 -17.52 -20.09
N ALA A 263 10.28 -18.54 -19.64
CA ALA A 263 9.78 -19.56 -18.73
C ALA A 263 9.10 -18.97 -17.48
N GLY A 264 9.64 -17.87 -16.93
CA GLY A 264 9.04 -17.16 -15.79
C GLY A 264 7.63 -16.64 -16.11
N THR A 265 7.47 -15.86 -17.18
CA THR A 265 6.18 -15.28 -17.61
C THR A 265 5.11 -16.35 -17.85
N VAL A 266 5.47 -17.46 -18.50
CA VAL A 266 4.51 -18.56 -18.72
C VAL A 266 4.21 -19.31 -17.42
N SER A 267 5.18 -19.46 -16.52
CA SER A 267 4.95 -20.08 -15.20
C SER A 267 3.99 -19.24 -14.35
N GLU A 268 4.14 -17.92 -14.37
CA GLU A 268 3.21 -16.99 -13.71
C GLU A 268 1.80 -17.07 -14.30
N LEU A 269 1.70 -17.10 -15.64
CA LEU A 269 0.43 -17.23 -16.35
C LEU A 269 -0.26 -18.57 -16.03
N PHE A 270 0.50 -19.67 -16.01
CA PHE A 270 0.00 -20.98 -15.62
C PHE A 270 -0.48 -21.02 -14.17
N PHE A 271 0.30 -20.44 -13.24
CA PHE A 271 -0.08 -20.38 -11.84
C PHE A 271 -1.34 -19.53 -11.62
N ALA A 272 -1.47 -18.40 -12.32
CA ALA A 272 -2.69 -17.59 -12.31
C ALA A 272 -3.92 -18.38 -12.81
N LYS A 273 -3.76 -19.16 -13.89
CA LYS A 273 -4.82 -20.05 -14.39
C LYS A 273 -5.23 -21.10 -13.36
N MET A 274 -4.26 -21.73 -12.68
CA MET A 274 -4.54 -22.68 -11.59
C MET A 274 -5.32 -22.05 -10.44
N LEU A 275 -5.10 -20.76 -10.17
CA LEU A 275 -5.83 -19.99 -9.16
C LEU A 275 -7.20 -19.47 -9.66
N GLY A 276 -7.57 -19.71 -10.92
CA GLY A 276 -8.80 -19.20 -11.52
C GLY A 276 -8.81 -17.68 -11.73
N LYS A 277 -7.63 -17.05 -11.81
CA LYS A 277 -7.52 -15.59 -11.96
C LYS A 277 -7.63 -15.17 -13.41
N PRO A 278 -8.29 -14.02 -13.70
CA PRO A 278 -8.36 -13.49 -15.05
C PRO A 278 -6.96 -13.04 -15.53
N THR A 279 -6.62 -13.47 -16.73
CA THR A 279 -5.34 -13.22 -17.41
C THR A 279 -5.59 -12.46 -18.71
N TYR A 280 -5.03 -11.25 -18.80
CA TYR A 280 -5.16 -10.37 -19.96
C TYR A 280 -3.80 -10.32 -20.65
N VAL A 281 -3.70 -11.00 -21.79
CA VAL A 281 -2.44 -11.26 -22.47
C VAL A 281 -2.43 -10.51 -23.79
N TYR A 282 -1.37 -9.77 -24.07
CA TYR A 282 -1.16 -9.16 -25.38
C TYR A 282 0.11 -9.71 -26.06
N VAL A 283 -0.07 -10.09 -27.32
CA VAL A 283 0.90 -10.77 -28.19
C VAL A 283 1.06 -9.98 -29.49
N PRO A 284 2.15 -10.11 -30.27
CA PRO A 284 2.22 -9.37 -31.52
C PRO A 284 1.23 -9.94 -32.56
N PRO A 285 0.92 -9.19 -33.62
CA PRO A 285 0.12 -9.69 -34.72
C PRO A 285 0.69 -10.99 -35.30
N GLY A 286 -0.18 -11.97 -35.58
CA GLY A 286 0.20 -13.26 -36.15
C GLY A 286 0.80 -14.26 -35.15
N TYR A 287 0.89 -13.92 -33.86
CA TYR A 287 1.26 -14.89 -32.82
C TYR A 287 0.12 -15.88 -32.60
N ASP A 288 0.42 -17.16 -32.76
CA ASP A 288 -0.50 -18.27 -32.50
C ASP A 288 0.21 -19.33 -31.67
N ASN A 289 -0.20 -19.47 -30.40
CA ASN A 289 0.31 -20.50 -29.51
C ASN A 289 -0.84 -21.05 -28.66
N PRO A 290 -1.16 -22.36 -28.79
CA PRO A 290 -2.34 -22.94 -28.14
C PRO A 290 -2.27 -22.89 -26.60
N TRP A 291 -1.07 -22.94 -26.01
CA TRP A 291 -0.90 -22.83 -24.56
C TRP A 291 -1.21 -21.42 -24.07
N VAL A 292 -0.67 -20.41 -24.74
CA VAL A 292 -0.95 -19.01 -24.40
C VAL A 292 -2.43 -18.72 -24.58
N THR A 293 -3.03 -19.15 -25.68
CA THR A 293 -4.47 -18.99 -25.92
C THR A 293 -5.30 -19.64 -24.82
N TRP A 294 -5.01 -20.87 -24.43
CA TRP A 294 -5.75 -21.58 -23.37
C TRP A 294 -5.56 -20.96 -21.97
N LEU A 295 -4.35 -20.47 -21.69
CA LEU A 295 -4.02 -19.82 -20.43
C LEU A 295 -4.56 -18.38 -20.34
N SER A 296 -4.95 -17.77 -21.46
CA SER A 296 -5.49 -16.41 -21.52
C SER A 296 -6.99 -16.40 -21.26
N THR A 297 -7.44 -15.49 -20.40
CA THR A 297 -8.87 -15.15 -20.25
C THR A 297 -9.29 -14.19 -21.35
N TYR A 298 -8.40 -13.25 -21.69
CA TYR A 298 -8.53 -12.33 -22.80
C TYR A 298 -7.19 -12.22 -23.53
N LEU A 299 -7.21 -12.44 -24.84
CA LEU A 299 -6.04 -12.36 -25.71
C LEU A 299 -6.23 -11.20 -26.69
N ALA A 300 -5.23 -10.32 -26.77
CA ALA A 300 -5.26 -9.10 -27.58
C ALA A 300 -3.93 -8.86 -28.31
N HIS A 301 -3.90 -7.82 -29.14
CA HIS A 301 -2.69 -7.43 -29.89
C HIS A 301 -2.03 -6.14 -29.39
N SER A 302 -2.60 -5.51 -28.36
CA SER A 302 -2.09 -4.28 -27.79
C SER A 302 -2.27 -4.22 -26.27
N LEU A 303 -1.41 -3.42 -25.62
CA LEU A 303 -1.50 -3.13 -24.18
C LEU A 303 -2.81 -2.40 -23.86
N GLU A 304 -3.22 -1.47 -24.73
CA GLU A 304 -4.42 -0.65 -24.60
C GLU A 304 -5.68 -1.51 -24.50
N GLU A 305 -5.87 -2.46 -25.43
CA GLU A 305 -7.02 -3.37 -25.43
C GLU A 305 -7.11 -4.18 -24.13
N CYS A 306 -5.97 -4.70 -23.64
CA CYS A 306 -5.95 -5.41 -22.36
C CYS A 306 -6.32 -4.50 -21.19
N VAL A 307 -5.82 -3.26 -21.14
CA VAL A 307 -6.14 -2.33 -20.05
C VAL A 307 -7.61 -1.91 -20.08
N GLU A 308 -8.18 -1.68 -21.27
CA GLU A 308 -9.62 -1.42 -21.41
C GLU A 308 -10.46 -2.59 -20.91
N LYS A 309 -10.09 -3.82 -21.28
CA LYS A 309 -10.77 -5.02 -20.79
C LYS A 309 -10.65 -5.19 -19.28
N ILE A 310 -9.48 -4.96 -18.70
CA ILE A 310 -9.28 -4.98 -17.23
C ILE A 310 -10.22 -3.99 -16.55
N LYS A 311 -10.31 -2.77 -17.07
CA LYS A 311 -11.23 -1.74 -16.54
C LYS A 311 -12.68 -2.20 -16.64
N GLU A 312 -13.08 -2.76 -17.78
CA GLU A 312 -14.42 -3.28 -17.99
C GLU A 312 -14.77 -4.36 -16.96
N ASP A 313 -13.88 -5.33 -16.77
CA ASP A 313 -14.15 -6.53 -15.97
C ASP A 313 -13.99 -6.27 -14.46
N LEU A 314 -13.04 -5.40 -14.06
CA LEU A 314 -12.71 -5.13 -12.66
C LEU A 314 -13.24 -3.81 -12.10
N LEU A 315 -13.93 -2.95 -12.87
CA LEU A 315 -14.60 -1.75 -12.34
C LEU A 315 -16.12 -1.80 -12.44
N ARG A 316 -16.71 -2.77 -13.15
CA ARG A 316 -18.17 -2.92 -13.17
C ARG A 316 -18.72 -3.30 -11.77
N PRO A 317 -19.83 -2.69 -11.33
CA PRO A 317 -20.54 -3.13 -10.12
C PRO A 317 -21.07 -4.54 -10.35
N THR A 318 -20.67 -5.47 -9.49
CA THR A 318 -21.10 -6.87 -9.56
C THR A 318 -22.61 -6.94 -9.26
N LYS A 319 -23.41 -7.39 -10.23
CA LYS A 319 -24.60 -8.19 -9.87
C LYS A 319 -24.09 -9.36 -9.02
N PRO A 320 -24.84 -9.84 -8.00
CA PRO A 320 -24.40 -10.95 -7.17
C PRO A 320 -24.09 -12.15 -8.07
N GLN A 321 -22.80 -12.35 -8.33
CA GLN A 321 -22.31 -13.55 -8.96
C GLN A 321 -22.40 -14.63 -7.91
N LYS A 322 -23.14 -15.70 -8.25
CA LYS A 322 -23.13 -16.96 -7.53
C LYS A 322 -21.68 -17.25 -7.15
N SER A 323 -21.44 -17.47 -5.86
CA SER A 323 -20.25 -18.09 -5.27
C SER A 323 -19.28 -18.59 -6.35
N ILE A 324 -18.11 -17.96 -6.47
CA ILE A 324 -17.02 -18.43 -7.33
C ILE A 324 -16.84 -19.91 -7.01
N ARG A 325 -17.39 -20.79 -7.86
CA ARG A 325 -16.98 -22.18 -7.87
C ARG A 325 -15.53 -22.10 -8.30
N LEU A 326 -14.65 -22.78 -7.55
CA LEU A 326 -13.37 -23.22 -8.10
C LEU A 326 -13.70 -23.89 -9.45
N LEU A 327 -13.52 -23.17 -10.55
CA LEU A 327 -13.69 -23.72 -11.88
C LEU A 327 -12.47 -24.61 -12.11
N ASN A 328 -12.64 -25.89 -11.82
CA ASN A 328 -11.78 -26.95 -12.33
C ASN A 328 -11.94 -27.01 -13.87
N ASP A 329 -11.46 -25.99 -14.58
CA ASP A 329 -11.29 -26.02 -16.04
C ASP A 329 -9.99 -26.75 -16.43
N PHE A 330 -9.22 -27.21 -15.44
CA PHE A 330 -8.19 -28.19 -15.67
C PHE A 330 -8.85 -29.55 -15.87
N PRO A 331 -8.60 -30.21 -17.01
CA PRO A 331 -9.08 -31.56 -17.21
C PRO A 331 -8.55 -32.43 -16.07
N SER A 332 -9.43 -33.22 -15.48
CA SER A 332 -9.05 -34.18 -14.45
C SER A 332 -7.99 -35.14 -15.03
N LEU A 333 -7.18 -35.73 -14.15
CA LEU A 333 -6.27 -36.81 -14.55
C LEU A 333 -7.01 -37.92 -15.33
N GLY A 334 -8.26 -38.21 -14.97
CA GLY A 334 -9.12 -39.15 -15.70
C GLY A 334 -9.45 -38.69 -17.12
N GLU A 335 -9.81 -37.42 -17.31
CA GLU A 335 -10.10 -36.83 -18.63
C GLU A 335 -8.87 -36.85 -19.54
N LEU A 336 -7.70 -36.47 -19.01
CA LEU A 336 -6.43 -36.50 -19.73
C LEU A 336 -6.01 -37.92 -20.18
N ILE A 337 -6.26 -38.92 -19.33
CA ILE A 337 -5.95 -40.33 -19.62
C ILE A 337 -6.98 -40.93 -20.60
N SER A 338 -8.22 -40.45 -20.58
CA SER A 338 -9.33 -40.93 -21.42
C SER A 338 -9.40 -40.28 -22.81
N SER A 339 -8.60 -39.24 -23.06
CA SER A 339 -8.50 -38.60 -24.38
C SER A 339 -8.16 -39.66 -25.44
N PRO A 340 -8.86 -39.70 -26.59
CA PRO A 340 -8.61 -40.69 -27.62
C PRO A 340 -7.12 -40.67 -27.96
N ARG A 341 -6.47 -41.82 -27.77
CA ARG A 341 -5.08 -42.02 -28.15
C ARG A 341 -4.95 -41.69 -29.65
N ILE A 342 -3.96 -40.88 -30.01
CA ILE A 342 -3.47 -40.80 -31.39
C ILE A 342 -2.90 -42.16 -31.76
#